data_AF-A0A7W1ZYH6-F1
#
_entry.id   AF-A0A7W1ZYH6-F1
#
_cell.length_a   1.000
_cell.length_b   1.000
_cell.length_c   1.000
_cell.angle_alpha   90.00
_cell.angle_beta   90.00
_cell.angle_gamma   90.00
#
_symmetry.space_group_name_H-M   'P 1'
#
loop_
_entity.id
_entity.type
_entity.pdbx_description
1 polymer ?
#
loop_
_entity_poly.entity_id
_entity_poly.type
_entity_poly.pdbx_seq_one_letter_code
_entity_poly.pdbx_strand_id
1 'polypeptide(L)'
;GCVPLTAYGTPSTSELTDSLKPYVEHHNALLLENHGVVAYGKDLWQAFDRLETLEHTAKIAILAKILGGANDLPKDAIEKLINIREKAGYLTEAARCQACGYLEHTDIKCSLDAESVNIGNSNGAKISFTREELIELLAQAANIG
;
A
#
# COMPACT_ATOMS: atom_id res chain seq x y z
N GLY A 1 -6.66 7.76 -5.64
CA GLY A 1 -6.62 6.41 -5.02
C GLY A 1 -5.21 6.13 -4.59
N CYS A 2 -4.94 4.99 -3.96
CA CYS A 2 -3.56 4.63 -3.64
C CYS A 2 -2.74 4.38 -4.92
N VAL A 3 -1.44 4.66 -4.81
CA VAL A 3 -0.42 4.28 -5.77
C VAL A 3 0.68 3.53 -5.00
N PRO A 4 0.76 2.18 -5.10
CA PRO A 4 1.73 1.39 -4.37
C PRO A 4 3.12 1.53 -4.97
N LEU A 5 4.14 1.30 -4.13
CA LEU A 5 5.54 1.15 -4.55
C LEU A 5 5.83 -0.34 -4.75
N THR A 6 6.16 -0.74 -5.97
CA THR A 6 6.54 -2.12 -6.28
C THR A 6 8.02 -2.35 -6.04
N ALA A 7 8.38 -3.58 -5.67
CA ALA A 7 9.78 -3.97 -5.54
C ALA A 7 10.56 -3.78 -6.84
N TYR A 8 11.85 -3.45 -6.71
CA TYR A 8 12.76 -3.35 -7.84
C TYR A 8 12.79 -4.63 -8.67
N GLY A 9 12.81 -4.47 -9.98
CA GLY A 9 13.11 -5.54 -10.94
C GLY A 9 13.92 -4.95 -12.09
N THR A 10 14.83 -5.75 -12.65
CA THR A 10 15.71 -5.28 -13.72
C THR A 10 14.88 -4.86 -14.95
N PRO A 11 15.14 -3.69 -15.57
CA PRO A 11 14.38 -3.26 -16.75
C PRO A 11 14.45 -4.29 -17.88
N SER A 12 13.32 -4.52 -18.56
CA SER A 12 13.18 -5.50 -19.63
C SER A 12 13.33 -6.98 -19.22
N THR A 13 13.24 -7.30 -17.92
CA THR A 13 13.20 -8.69 -17.44
C THR A 13 11.83 -9.07 -16.90
N SER A 14 11.59 -10.37 -16.75
CA SER A 14 10.37 -10.88 -16.12
C SER A 14 10.25 -10.44 -14.67
N GLU A 15 11.36 -10.24 -13.96
CA GLU A 15 11.40 -9.80 -12.55
C GLU A 15 10.57 -8.53 -12.35
N LEU A 16 10.73 -7.55 -13.25
CA LEU A 16 9.95 -6.30 -13.21
C LEU A 16 8.46 -6.58 -13.43
N THR A 17 8.10 -7.41 -14.41
CA THR A 17 6.69 -7.72 -14.66
C THR A 17 6.07 -8.53 -13.51
N ASP A 18 6.83 -9.42 -12.89
CA ASP A 18 6.41 -10.24 -11.76
C ASP A 18 6.18 -9.40 -10.51
N SER A 19 7.00 -8.35 -10.29
CA SER A 19 6.78 -7.42 -9.17
C SER A 19 5.54 -6.54 -9.34
N LEU A 20 5.07 -6.34 -10.57
CA LEU A 20 3.88 -5.53 -10.88
C LEU A 20 2.57 -6.32 -10.77
N LYS A 21 2.56 -7.58 -11.21
CA LYS A 21 1.35 -8.43 -11.34
C LYS A 21 0.36 -8.34 -10.17
N PRO A 22 0.79 -8.40 -8.88
CA PRO A 22 -0.15 -8.38 -7.75
C PRO A 22 -0.98 -7.10 -7.66
N TYR A 23 -0.50 -6.01 -8.25
CA TYR A 23 -1.11 -4.69 -8.10
C TYR A 23 -1.94 -4.26 -9.31
N VAL A 24 -1.70 -4.85 -10.50
CA VAL A 24 -2.27 -4.38 -11.78
C VAL A 24 -3.80 -4.45 -11.81
N GLU A 25 -4.39 -5.49 -11.23
CA GLU A 25 -5.84 -5.66 -11.22
C GLU A 25 -6.55 -4.57 -10.41
N HIS A 26 -5.88 -4.08 -9.36
CA HIS A 26 -6.51 -3.24 -8.36
C HIS A 26 -6.02 -1.81 -8.38
N HIS A 27 -5.10 -1.40 -9.24
CA HIS A 27 -4.60 -0.03 -9.26
C HIS A 27 -4.72 0.55 -10.67
N ASN A 28 -4.49 1.86 -10.79
CA ASN A 28 -4.49 2.54 -12.08
C ASN A 28 -3.11 3.07 -12.47
N ALA A 29 -2.22 3.15 -11.47
CA ALA A 29 -0.84 3.55 -11.60
C ALA A 29 -0.02 2.91 -10.47
N LEU A 30 1.26 2.67 -10.72
CA LEU A 30 2.20 2.01 -9.82
C LEU A 30 3.52 2.79 -9.82
N LEU A 31 4.11 3.00 -8.65
CA LEU A 31 5.49 3.48 -8.54
C LEU A 31 6.45 2.30 -8.61
N LEU A 32 7.53 2.48 -9.35
CA LEU A 32 8.57 1.48 -9.55
C LEU A 32 9.81 1.91 -8.75
N GLU A 33 10.19 1.13 -7.76
CA GLU A 33 11.39 1.39 -6.94
C GLU A 33 12.61 1.64 -7.84
N ASN A 34 13.29 2.77 -7.63
CA ASN A 34 14.49 3.19 -8.38
C ASN A 34 14.34 3.20 -9.92
N HIS A 35 13.12 3.37 -10.45
CA HIS A 35 12.90 3.33 -11.90
C HIS A 35 11.97 4.43 -12.40
N GLY A 36 10.78 4.57 -11.81
CA GLY A 36 9.82 5.57 -12.28
C GLY A 36 8.38 5.15 -11.96
N VAL A 37 7.51 5.23 -12.96
CA VAL A 37 6.07 5.03 -12.79
C VAL A 37 5.49 4.36 -14.03
N VAL A 38 4.45 3.57 -13.83
CA VAL A 38 3.59 3.07 -14.91
C VAL A 38 2.15 3.40 -14.60
N ALA A 39 1.42 3.93 -15.59
CA ALA A 39 -0.01 4.19 -15.54
C ALA A 39 -0.67 3.56 -16.76
N TYR A 40 -1.88 3.05 -16.57
CA TYR A 40 -2.66 2.39 -17.61
C TYR A 40 -4.11 2.87 -17.53
N GLY A 41 -4.86 2.70 -18.61
CA GLY A 41 -6.24 3.14 -18.74
C GLY A 41 -6.91 2.46 -19.93
N LYS A 42 -8.22 2.69 -20.09
CA LYS A 42 -9.00 2.13 -21.20
C LYS A 42 -8.52 2.61 -22.59
N ASP A 43 -7.86 3.77 -22.62
CA ASP A 43 -7.28 4.40 -23.79
C ASP A 43 -6.03 5.20 -23.38
N LEU A 44 -5.26 5.66 -24.38
CA LEU A 44 -4.01 6.37 -24.16
C LEU A 44 -4.21 7.69 -23.40
N TRP A 45 -5.32 8.39 -23.64
CA TRP A 45 -5.63 9.65 -22.98
C TRP A 45 -5.88 9.44 -21.50
N GLN A 46 -6.67 8.44 -21.13
CA GLN A 46 -6.89 8.11 -19.72
C GLN A 46 -5.59 7.68 -19.02
N ALA A 47 -4.73 6.91 -19.69
CA ALA A 47 -3.43 6.55 -19.13
C ALA A 47 -2.55 7.79 -18.91
N PHE A 48 -2.55 8.73 -19.86
CA PHE A 48 -1.84 9.99 -19.77
C PHE A 48 -2.37 10.89 -18.64
N ASP A 49 -3.68 11.07 -18.52
CA ASP A 49 -4.31 11.86 -17.45
C ASP A 49 -3.97 11.31 -16.06
N ARG A 50 -3.94 9.97 -15.92
CA ARG A 50 -3.55 9.28 -14.69
C ARG A 50 -2.08 9.53 -14.36
N LEU A 51 -1.20 9.49 -15.36
CA LEU A 51 0.22 9.77 -15.21
C LEU A 51 0.46 11.23 -14.79
N GLU A 52 -0.19 12.18 -15.46
CA GLU A 52 -0.08 13.61 -15.13
C GLU A 52 -0.57 13.90 -13.71
N THR A 53 -1.72 13.34 -13.34
CA THR A 53 -2.28 13.46 -11.98
C THR A 53 -1.31 12.92 -10.94
N LEU A 54 -0.67 11.78 -11.21
CA LEU A 54 0.29 11.16 -10.30
C LEU A 54 1.55 12.01 -10.13
N GLU A 55 2.15 12.46 -11.23
CA GLU A 55 3.33 13.33 -11.19
C GLU A 55 3.04 14.63 -10.43
N HIS A 56 1.90 15.27 -10.71
CA HIS A 56 1.48 16.48 -10.01
C HIS A 56 1.30 16.24 -8.51
N THR A 57 0.66 15.11 -8.14
CA THR A 57 0.45 14.72 -6.74
C THR A 57 1.77 14.40 -6.03
N ALA A 58 2.71 13.72 -6.71
CA ALA A 58 4.03 13.42 -6.17
C ALA A 58 4.82 14.71 -5.88
N LYS A 59 4.77 15.69 -6.79
CA LYS A 59 5.37 17.00 -6.59
C LYS A 59 4.77 17.73 -5.38
N ILE A 60 3.44 17.73 -5.25
CA ILE A 60 2.77 18.31 -4.08
C ILE A 60 3.22 17.60 -2.80
N ALA A 61 3.25 16.27 -2.79
CA ALA A 61 3.62 15.48 -1.61
C ALA A 61 5.07 15.75 -1.17
N ILE A 62 6.01 15.84 -2.12
CA ILE A 62 7.42 16.18 -1.85
C ILE A 62 7.51 17.59 -1.27
N LEU A 63 6.87 18.58 -1.90
CA LEU A 63 6.89 19.97 -1.43
C LEU A 63 6.25 20.11 -0.05
N ALA A 64 5.11 19.48 0.20
CA ALA A 64 4.46 19.47 1.50
C ALA A 64 5.38 18.88 2.57
N LYS A 65 6.05 17.76 2.27
CA LYS A 65 7.02 17.14 3.19
C LYS A 65 8.20 18.07 3.52
N ILE A 66 8.72 18.80 2.52
CA ILE A 66 9.78 19.80 2.73
C ILE A 66 9.29 20.95 3.62
N LEU A 67 8.02 21.35 3.50
CA LEU A 67 7.41 22.44 4.27
C LEU A 67 6.91 22.04 5.67
N GLY A 68 7.19 20.82 6.14
CA GLY A 68 6.81 20.34 7.48
C GLY A 68 5.69 19.29 7.51
N GLY A 69 5.27 18.79 6.35
CA GLY A 69 4.25 17.74 6.23
C GLY A 69 2.97 18.21 5.56
N ALA A 70 2.17 17.26 5.07
CA ALA A 70 0.84 17.52 4.54
C ALA A 70 -0.20 17.53 5.68
N ASN A 71 -1.24 18.33 5.52
CA ASN A 71 -2.44 18.22 6.36
C ASN A 71 -3.36 17.16 5.75
N ASP A 72 -3.34 15.96 6.31
CA ASP A 72 -4.11 14.82 5.79
C ASP A 72 -5.62 15.03 5.90
N LEU A 73 -6.34 14.46 4.95
CA LEU A 73 -7.80 14.42 5.00
C LEU A 73 -8.26 13.54 6.17
N PRO A 74 -9.32 13.94 6.90
CA PRO A 74 -9.88 13.10 7.94
C PRO A 74 -10.54 11.87 7.31
N LYS A 75 -10.57 10.76 8.07
CA LYS A 75 -11.03 9.44 7.58
C LYS A 75 -12.46 9.47 7.01
N ASP A 76 -13.36 10.26 7.61
CA ASP A 76 -14.74 10.40 7.13
C ASP A 76 -14.83 11.09 5.76
N ALA A 77 -13.93 12.05 5.49
CA ALA A 77 -13.84 12.69 4.18
C ALA A 77 -13.30 11.72 3.13
N ILE A 78 -12.31 10.90 3.48
CA ILE A 78 -11.78 9.84 2.61
C ILE A 78 -12.89 8.85 2.24
N GLU A 79 -13.69 8.40 3.23
CA GLU A 79 -14.81 7.49 3.01
C GLU A 79 -15.87 8.10 2.06
N LYS A 80 -16.23 9.37 2.25
CA LYS A 80 -17.13 10.09 1.35
C LYS A 80 -16.59 10.12 -0.09
N LEU A 81 -15.29 10.37 -0.28
CA LEU A 81 -14.65 10.37 -1.59
C LEU A 81 -14.64 8.99 -2.25
N ILE A 82 -14.41 7.92 -1.47
CA ILE A 82 -14.50 6.53 -1.95
C ILE A 82 -15.92 6.25 -2.46
N ASN A 83 -16.94 6.57 -1.66
CA ASN A 83 -18.35 6.35 -2.03
C ASN A 83 -18.76 7.15 -3.28
N ILE A 84 -18.22 8.36 -3.47
CA ILE A 84 -18.45 9.15 -4.70
C ILE A 84 -17.83 8.44 -5.92
N ARG A 85 -16.60 7.93 -5.80
CA ARG A 85 -15.92 7.23 -6.89
C ARG A 85 -16.65 5.93 -7.29
N GLU A 86 -17.18 5.19 -6.32
CA GLU A 86 -17.97 3.98 -6.58
C GLU A 86 -19.25 4.29 -7.34
N LYS A 87 -20.04 5.26 -6.85
CA LYS A 87 -21.29 5.67 -7.51
C LYS A 87 -21.06 6.18 -8.94
N ALA A 88 -19.92 6.81 -9.18
CA ALA A 88 -19.53 7.30 -10.49
C ALA A 88 -18.90 6.22 -11.40
N GLY A 89 -18.72 4.99 -10.92
CA GLY A 89 -18.14 3.89 -11.69
C GLY A 89 -16.61 3.95 -11.88
N TYR A 90 -15.92 4.79 -11.10
CA TYR A 90 -14.44 4.90 -11.12
C TYR A 90 -13.75 3.97 -10.12
N LEU A 91 -14.52 3.23 -9.33
CA LEU A 91 -14.04 2.26 -8.36
C LEU A 91 -14.98 1.05 -8.37
N THR A 92 -14.43 -0.15 -8.56
CA THR A 92 -15.18 -1.40 -8.38
C THR A 92 -15.22 -1.79 -6.91
N GLU A 93 -16.22 -2.56 -6.49
CA GLU A 93 -16.36 -2.98 -5.08
C GLU A 93 -15.14 -3.80 -4.60
N ALA A 94 -14.60 -4.68 -5.47
CA ALA A 94 -13.37 -5.44 -5.23
C ALA A 94 -12.12 -4.57 -5.06
N ALA A 95 -12.19 -3.32 -5.53
CA ALA A 95 -11.13 -2.34 -5.42
C ALA A 95 -11.28 -1.42 -4.20
N ARG A 96 -12.24 -1.63 -3.28
CA ARG A 96 -12.33 -0.85 -2.03
C ARG A 96 -11.04 -0.89 -1.20
N CYS A 97 -10.33 -2.02 -1.26
CA CYS A 97 -8.99 -2.20 -0.70
C CYS A 97 -7.92 -1.23 -1.25
N GLN A 98 -8.20 -0.47 -2.32
CA GLN A 98 -7.32 0.54 -2.93
C GLN A 98 -6.97 1.74 -2.03
N ALA A 99 -7.48 1.83 -0.81
CA ALA A 99 -7.08 2.88 0.13
C ALA A 99 -5.99 2.32 1.05
N CYS A 100 -4.79 2.16 0.49
CA CYS A 100 -3.58 1.81 1.24
C CYS A 100 -3.49 2.57 2.56
N GLY A 101 -3.29 1.86 3.67
CA GLY A 101 -2.96 2.41 5.00
C GLY A 101 -4.06 3.23 5.70
N TYR A 102 -4.87 4.00 4.95
CA TYR A 102 -5.93 4.86 5.52
C TYR A 102 -7.14 4.07 6.03
N LEU A 103 -7.28 2.81 5.60
CA LEU A 103 -8.34 1.89 5.99
C LEU A 103 -7.91 0.82 7.01
N GLU A 104 -6.71 0.90 7.60
CA GLU A 104 -6.22 -0.09 8.59
C GLU A 104 -7.14 -0.27 9.83
N HIS A 105 -8.11 0.62 10.05
CA HIS A 105 -9.09 0.54 11.14
C HIS A 105 -10.53 0.29 10.69
N THR A 106 -10.77 0.16 9.39
CA THR A 106 -12.05 -0.38 8.90
C THR A 106 -11.84 -1.88 8.75
N ASP A 107 -12.73 -2.71 9.29
CA ASP A 107 -12.69 -4.19 9.18
C ASP A 107 -12.89 -4.70 7.73
N ILE A 108 -12.36 -3.98 6.74
CA ILE A 108 -12.37 -4.30 5.33
C ILE A 108 -11.16 -5.20 5.09
N LYS A 109 -11.36 -6.51 5.28
CA LYS A 109 -10.36 -7.54 4.96
C LYS A 109 -10.13 -7.60 3.46
N CYS A 110 -8.87 -7.58 3.04
CA CYS A 110 -8.50 -7.78 1.65
C CYS A 110 -8.21 -9.26 1.42
N SER A 111 -8.69 -9.81 0.32
CA SER A 111 -8.27 -11.14 -0.15
C SER A 111 -6.79 -11.20 -0.57
N LEU A 112 -6.11 -10.04 -0.59
CA LEU A 112 -4.66 -9.92 -0.81
C LEU A 112 -3.81 -10.15 0.46
N ASP A 113 -4.42 -10.11 1.65
CA ASP A 113 -3.72 -10.33 2.92
C ASP A 113 -3.26 -11.79 3.13
N ALA A 114 -3.61 -12.69 2.20
CA ALA A 114 -3.22 -14.09 2.29
C ALA A 114 -1.86 -14.41 1.65
N GLU A 115 -1.36 -13.66 0.65
CA GLU A 115 -0.24 -14.18 -0.17
C GLU A 115 0.90 -13.22 -0.60
N SER A 116 0.89 -11.90 -0.35
CA SER A 116 1.99 -11.04 -0.87
C SER A 116 2.52 -9.92 0.02
N VAL A 117 2.71 -10.17 1.32
CA VAL A 117 3.69 -9.44 2.13
C VAL A 117 4.68 -10.45 2.75
N ASN A 118 5.56 -11.02 1.92
CA ASN A 118 6.81 -11.61 2.41
C ASN A 118 7.91 -10.54 2.37
N ILE A 119 7.77 -9.52 3.22
CA ILE A 119 8.94 -8.75 3.65
C ILE A 119 9.66 -9.66 4.64
N GLY A 120 10.69 -10.38 4.15
CA GLY A 120 11.66 -11.10 4.97
C GLY A 120 11.07 -11.84 6.18
N ASN A 121 10.39 -12.96 5.93
CA ASN A 121 10.05 -13.92 6.97
C ASN A 121 11.36 -14.53 7.51
N SER A 122 12.02 -13.82 8.42
CA SER A 122 12.68 -14.51 9.52
C SER A 122 11.58 -15.31 10.21
N ASN A 123 11.78 -16.61 10.40
CA ASN A 123 10.86 -17.54 11.06
C ASN A 123 10.69 -17.21 12.56
N GLY A 124 10.35 -15.97 12.89
CA GLY A 124 9.96 -15.54 14.21
C GLY A 124 8.44 -15.60 14.29
N ALA A 125 7.90 -16.71 14.79
CA ALA A 125 6.51 -16.72 15.24
C ALA A 125 6.31 -15.53 16.18
N LYS A 126 5.42 -14.60 15.83
CA LYS A 126 5.09 -13.46 16.69
C LYS A 126 4.23 -13.97 17.83
N ILE A 127 4.83 -14.19 18.99
CA ILE A 127 4.15 -14.66 20.20
C ILE A 127 3.86 -13.45 21.09
N SER A 128 2.62 -13.31 21.55
CA SER A 128 2.21 -12.28 22.52
C SER A 128 2.11 -12.88 23.92
N PHE A 129 2.63 -12.16 24.92
CA PHE A 129 2.55 -12.54 26.34
C PHE A 129 1.95 -11.40 27.15
N THR A 130 1.33 -11.75 28.27
CA THR A 130 1.05 -10.81 29.35
C THR A 130 2.35 -10.39 30.05
N ARG A 131 2.31 -9.28 30.81
CA ARG A 131 3.48 -8.79 31.53
C ARG A 131 4.00 -9.83 32.53
N GLU A 132 3.08 -10.55 33.16
CA GLU A 132 3.35 -11.56 34.17
C GLU A 132 4.06 -12.78 33.56
N GLU A 133 3.56 -13.30 32.44
CA GLU A 133 4.17 -14.43 31.72
C GLU A 133 5.58 -14.11 31.20
N LEU A 134 5.81 -12.88 30.76
CA LEU A 134 7.15 -12.44 30.31
C LEU A 134 8.18 -12.44 31.46
N ILE A 135 7.75 -12.01 32.66
CA ILE A 135 8.62 -11.97 33.83
C ILE A 135 9.01 -13.40 34.25
N GLU A 136 8.05 -14.33 34.23
CA GLU A 136 8.29 -15.73 34.60
C GLU A 136 9.29 -16.42 33.65
N LEU A 137 9.13 -16.20 32.34
CA LEU A 137 10.06 -16.71 31.31
C LEU A 137 11.50 -16.20 31.49
N LEU A 138 11.66 -14.91 31.78
CA LEU A 138 12.99 -14.32 32.01
C LEU A 138 13.64 -14.86 33.30
N ALA A 139 12.84 -15.09 34.34
CA ALA A 139 13.33 -15.66 35.60
C ALA A 139 13.79 -17.12 35.42
N GLN A 140 13.08 -17.92 34.61
CA GLN A 140 13.49 -19.28 34.28
C GLN A 140 14.79 -19.32 33.48
N ALA A 141 14.93 -18.46 32.47
CA ALA A 141 16.15 -18.37 31.66
C ALA A 141 17.38 -17.94 32.49
N ALA A 142 17.21 -17.05 33.45
CA ALA A 142 18.29 -16.57 34.33
C ALA A 142 18.80 -17.62 35.33
N ASN A 143 17.99 -18.62 35.67
CA ASN A 143 18.37 -19.71 36.58
C ASN A 143 19.00 -20.93 35.87
N ILE A 144 19.11 -20.89 34.53
CA ILE A 144 19.71 -21.96 33.71
C ILE A 144 21.17 -21.60 33.32
N GLY A 145 21.69 -20.45 33.77
CA GLY A 145 23.07 -19.99 33.57
C GLY A 145 24.01 -20.32 34.72
#